data_AF-A0A180FTU4-F1
#
_entry.id   AF-A0A180FTU4-F1
#
_cell.length_a   1.000
_cell.length_b   1.000
_cell.length_c   1.000
_cell.angle_alpha   90.00
_cell.angle_beta   90.00
_cell.angle_gamma   90.00
#
_symmetry.space_group_name_H-M   'P 1'
#
loop_
_entity.id
_entity.type
_entity.pdbx_description
1 polymer ?
#
loop_
_entity_poly.entity_id
_entity_poly.type
_entity_poly.pdbx_seq_one_letter_code
_entity_poly.pdbx_strand_id
1 'polypeptide(L)' 'METETVLTGKQAIADRIVSKERPKATQADIDEAKRLGIPIDEYGDPIGVSLDVAMDGLYASLSKHYGFDLRTLI' A
#
# COMPACT_ATOMS: atom_id res chain seq x y z
N MET A 1 -19.00 -9.47 44.07
CA MET A 1 -19.39 -9.58 42.65
C MET A 1 -18.58 -8.54 41.90
N GLU A 2 -17.48 -8.94 41.27
CA GLU A 2 -16.47 -8.01 40.71
C GLU A 2 -15.79 -8.65 39.48
N THR A 3 -16.54 -9.25 38.55
CA THR A 3 -15.92 -9.95 37.40
C THR A 3 -16.55 -9.66 36.04
N GLU A 4 -17.70 -8.99 35.98
CA GLU A 4 -18.41 -8.79 34.70
C GLU A 4 -18.06 -7.47 34.00
N THR A 5 -17.59 -6.46 34.73
CA THR A 5 -17.33 -5.12 34.17
C THR A 5 -15.97 -5.03 33.44
N VAL A 6 -14.96 -5.78 33.90
CA VAL A 6 -13.59 -5.69 33.35
C VAL A 6 -13.45 -6.44 32.02
N LEU A 7 -14.11 -7.59 31.87
CA LEU A 7 -14.10 -8.36 30.62
C LEU A 7 -14.83 -7.61 29.49
N THR A 8 -16.00 -7.01 29.81
CA THR A 8 -16.79 -6.21 28.86
C THR A 8 -16.02 -4.97 28.38
N GLY A 9 -15.31 -4.29 29.26
CA GLY A 9 -14.48 -3.13 28.91
C GLY A 9 -13.29 -3.49 28.02
N LYS A 10 -12.61 -4.62 28.30
CA LYS A 10 -11.49 -5.09 27.46
C LYS A 10 -11.95 -5.55 26.08
N GLN A 11 -13.10 -6.23 25.98
CA GLN A 11 -13.68 -6.66 24.71
C GLN A 11 -14.07 -5.44 23.84
N ALA A 12 -14.72 -4.43 24.45
CA ALA A 12 -15.08 -3.20 23.74
C ALA A 12 -13.87 -2.40 23.23
N ILE A 13 -12.75 -2.43 23.96
CA ILE A 13 -11.49 -1.79 23.52
C ILE A 13 -10.82 -2.62 22.43
N ALA A 14 -10.82 -3.95 22.53
CA ALA A 14 -10.31 -4.84 21.50
C ALA A 14 -11.11 -4.70 20.20
N ASP A 15 -12.44 -4.68 20.25
CA ASP A 15 -13.31 -4.44 19.09
C ASP A 15 -13.07 -3.05 18.49
N ARG A 16 -12.79 -2.03 19.31
CA ARG A 16 -12.42 -0.68 18.85
C ARG A 16 -11.03 -0.59 18.20
N ILE A 17 -10.11 -1.51 18.54
CA ILE A 17 -8.75 -1.58 17.96
C ILE A 17 -8.74 -2.47 16.71
N VAL A 18 -9.54 -3.54 16.68
CA VAL A 18 -9.65 -4.48 15.57
C VAL A 18 -10.59 -3.98 14.47
N SER A 19 -11.64 -3.22 14.81
CA SER A 19 -12.61 -2.63 13.87
C SER A 19 -12.28 -1.18 13.50
N LYS A 20 -11.04 -0.91 13.10
CA LYS A 20 -10.79 0.23 12.20
C LYS A 20 -10.54 -0.36 10.83
N GLU A 21 -11.62 -0.68 10.13
CA GLU A 21 -11.56 -0.91 8.68
C GLU A 21 -10.69 0.21 8.09
N ARG A 22 -9.62 -0.17 7.37
CA ARG A 22 -8.80 0.83 6.68
C ARG A 22 -9.75 1.67 5.83
N PRO A 23 -9.67 3.01 5.91
CA PRO A 23 -10.50 3.85 5.06
C PRO A 23 -10.22 3.46 3.60
N LYS A 24 -11.28 3.24 2.84
CA LYS A 24 -11.17 2.92 1.42
C LYS A 24 -10.53 4.08 0.66
N ALA A 25 -9.94 3.78 -0.48
CA ALA A 25 -9.40 4.77 -1.41
C ALA A 25 -10.43 5.86 -1.67
N THR A 26 -10.02 7.12 -1.62
CA THR A 26 -10.89 8.23 -2.00
C THR A 26 -10.98 8.32 -3.52
N GLN A 27 -12.00 9.02 -4.05
CA GLN A 27 -12.10 9.22 -5.50
C GLN A 27 -10.88 9.96 -6.08
N ALA A 28 -10.28 10.86 -5.29
CA ALA A 28 -9.06 11.56 -5.69
C ALA A 28 -7.87 10.59 -5.86
N ASP A 29 -7.75 9.59 -4.98
CA ASP A 29 -6.70 8.56 -5.08
C ASP A 29 -6.91 7.70 -6.33
N ILE A 30 -8.17 7.37 -6.65
CA ILE A 30 -8.53 6.61 -7.86
C ILE A 30 -8.23 7.42 -9.13
N ASP A 31 -8.56 8.71 -9.14
CA ASP A 31 -8.34 9.58 -10.30
C ASP A 31 -6.84 9.80 -10.54
N GLU A 32 -6.04 9.95 -9.48
CA GLU A 32 -4.59 10.06 -9.55
C GLU A 32 -3.94 8.76 -10.01
N ALA A 33 -4.35 7.62 -9.46
CA ALA A 33 -3.88 6.30 -9.89
C ALA A 33 -4.19 6.05 -11.37
N LYS A 34 -5.39 6.44 -11.84
CA LYS A 34 -5.79 6.38 -13.25
C LYS A 34 -4.95 7.30 -14.14
N ARG A 35 -4.66 8.52 -13.68
CA ARG A 35 -3.77 9.47 -14.39
C ARG A 35 -2.36 8.89 -14.55
N LEU A 36 -1.88 8.17 -13.54
CA LEU A 36 -0.56 7.53 -13.52
C LEU A 36 -0.54 6.15 -14.21
N GLY A 37 -1.70 5.59 -14.56
CA GLY A 37 -1.81 4.24 -15.13
C GLY A 37 -1.46 3.13 -14.15
N ILE A 38 -1.57 3.39 -12.84
CA ILE A 38 -1.26 2.45 -11.76
C ILE A 38 -2.57 1.82 -11.29
N PRO A 39 -2.75 0.50 -11.38
CA PRO A 39 -3.89 -0.16 -10.77
C PRO A 39 -3.75 -0.07 -9.25
N ILE A 40 -4.84 0.18 -8.52
CA ILE A 40 -4.87 0.24 -7.05
C ILE A 40 -6.00 -0.65 -6.51
N ASP A 41 -5.87 -1.11 -5.27
CA ASP A 41 -6.89 -1.86 -4.55
C ASP A 41 -7.97 -0.95 -3.96
N GLU A 42 -8.94 -1.55 -3.24
CA GLU A 42 -10.02 -0.79 -2.61
C GLU A 42 -9.56 0.13 -1.47
N TYR A 43 -8.30 0.03 -1.04
CA TYR A 43 -7.66 0.82 0.01
C TYR A 43 -6.63 1.83 -0.53
N GLY A 44 -6.39 1.85 -1.85
CA GLY A 44 -5.47 2.77 -2.50
C GLY A 44 -4.06 2.22 -2.68
N ASP A 45 -3.84 0.95 -2.36
CA ASP A 45 -2.54 0.32 -2.50
C ASP A 45 -2.34 -0.16 -3.95
N PRO A 46 -1.20 0.17 -4.60
CA PRO A 46 -0.93 -0.28 -5.96
C PRO A 46 -1.02 -1.80 -6.12
N ILE A 47 -1.89 -2.26 -7.01
CA ILE A 47 -1.98 -3.65 -7.45
C ILE A 47 -1.25 -3.78 -8.79
N GLY A 48 -0.45 -4.83 -8.94
CA GLY A 48 -0.06 -5.29 -10.28
C GLY A 48 1.27 -4.75 -10.81
N VAL A 49 2.03 -3.99 -10.02
CA VAL A 49 3.46 -3.82 -10.28
C VAL A 49 4.20 -4.31 -9.04
N SER A 50 4.78 -5.51 -9.14
CA SER A 50 5.71 -5.96 -8.10
C SER A 50 6.86 -4.95 -7.99
N LEU A 51 7.40 -4.77 -6.79
CA LEU A 51 8.55 -3.90 -6.56
C LEU A 51 9.67 -4.18 -7.58
N ASP A 52 9.88 -5.46 -7.89
CA ASP A 52 10.84 -5.92 -8.89
C ASP A 52 10.58 -5.34 -10.30
N VAL A 53 9.33 -5.29 -10.75
CA VAL A 53 8.97 -4.75 -12.07
C VAL A 53 9.14 -3.23 -12.12
N ALA A 54 8.80 -2.53 -11.03
CA ALA A 54 9.05 -1.10 -10.91
C ALA A 54 10.55 -0.78 -10.94
N MET A 55 11.35 -1.59 -10.23
CA MET A 55 12.81 -1.48 -10.22
C MET A 55 13.40 -1.79 -11.59
N ASP A 56 12.91 -2.82 -12.28
CA ASP A 56 13.35 -3.15 -13.64
C ASP A 56 13.09 -1.99 -14.62
N GLY A 57 11.91 -1.36 -14.54
CA GLY A 57 11.59 -0.18 -15.35
C GLY A 57 12.50 1.01 -15.05
N LEU A 58 12.79 1.24 -13.77
CA LEU A 58 13.72 2.28 -13.33
C LEU A 58 15.15 2.03 -13.84
N TYR A 59 15.68 0.82 -13.66
CA TYR A 59 17.00 0.44 -14.15
C TYR A 59 17.09 0.54 -15.67
N ALA A 60 16.06 0.11 -16.41
CA ALA A 60 16.03 0.25 -17.87
C ALA A 60 16.03 1.72 -18.32
N SER A 61 15.23 2.57 -17.66
CA SER A 61 15.18 4.01 -17.94
C SER A 61 16.53 4.68 -17.69
N LEU A 62 17.15 4.40 -16.55
CA LEU A 62 18.45 4.96 -16.19
C LEU A 62 19.55 4.45 -17.13
N SER A 63 19.53 3.17 -17.51
CA SER A 63 20.51 2.60 -18.45
C SER A 63 20.42 3.25 -19.82
N LYS A 64 19.20 3.58 -20.28
CA LYS A 64 18.98 4.34 -21.52
C LYS A 64 19.52 5.77 -21.42
N HIS A 65 19.45 6.40 -20.25
CA HIS A 65 19.94 7.76 -20.05
C HIS A 65 21.48 7.82 -19.96
N TYR A 66 22.10 6.88 -19.25
CA TYR A 66 23.54 6.87 -19.01
C TYR A 66 24.33 6.07 -20.06
N GLY A 67 23.67 5.26 -20.89
CA GLY A 67 24.30 4.49 -21.96
C GLY A 67 25.01 3.21 -21.49
N PHE A 68 24.83 2.81 -20.23
CA PHE A 68 25.35 1.56 -19.67
C PHE A 68 24.40 1.01 -18.61
N ASP A 69 24.41 -0.31 -18.41
CA ASP A 69 23.51 -0.97 -17.46
C ASP A 69 23.97 -0.73 -16.02
N LEU A 70 23.18 -0.01 -15.24
CA LEU A 70 23.47 0.28 -13.83
C LEU A 70 23.51 -0.96 -12.95
N ARG A 71 22.90 -2.08 -13.36
CA ARG A 71 23.00 -3.36 -12.63
C ARG A 71 24.40 -3.94 -12.63
N THR A 72 25.27 -3.47 -13.53
CA THR A 72 26.66 -3.93 -13.64
C THR A 72 27.63 -3.20 -12.71
N LEU A 73 27.15 -2.21 -11.95
CA LEU A 73 27.96 -1.41 -11.02
C LEU A 73 27.99 -1.94 -9.57
N ILE A 74 27.32 -3.06 -9.30
CA ILE A 74 27.18 -3.67 -7.97
C ILE A 74 28.04 -4.92 -7.88
#